data_AF-A0A7X0E9X9-F1
#
_entry.id   AF-A0A7X0E9X9-F1
#
_cell.length_a   1.000
_cell.length_b   1.000
_cell.length_c   1.000
_cell.angle_alpha   90.00
_cell.angle_beta   90.00
_cell.angle_gamma   90.00
#
_symmetry.space_group_name_H-M   'P 1'
#
loop_
_entity.id
_entity.type
_entity.pdbx_description
1 polymer ?
#
loop_
_entity_poly.entity_id
_entity_poly.type
_entity_poly.pdbx_seq_one_letter_code
_entity_poly.pdbx_strand_id
1 'polypeptide(L)' 'MLSHIDLPALGTTFPMPVFIIQGKEDLLTMPTVTKAYFDRIKAPTKKYILLDKVGHDPNPLMVDAQFQVLKTQIAPLVHD' A
#
# COMPACT_ATOMS: atom_id res chain seq x y z
N MET A 1 31.09 -0.98 -7.76
CA MET A 1 30.57 -1.82 -6.66
C MET A 1 29.19 -1.27 -6.29
N LEU A 2 28.13 -2.08 -6.33
CA LEU A 2 26.75 -1.60 -6.08
C LEU A 2 26.49 -1.27 -4.59
N SER A 3 27.43 -1.57 -3.70
CA SER A 3 27.36 -1.35 -2.25
C SER A 3 27.25 0.11 -1.81
N HIS A 4 27.50 1.08 -2.71
CA HIS A 4 27.38 2.51 -2.41
C HIS A 4 26.05 3.11 -2.88
N ILE A 5 25.17 2.31 -3.49
CA ILE A 5 23.89 2.77 -3.99
C ILE A 5 22.84 2.61 -2.89
N ASP A 6 22.25 3.72 -2.45
CA ASP A 6 21.06 3.72 -1.60
C ASP A 6 19.84 3.36 -2.45
N LEU A 7 19.64 2.07 -2.68
CA LEU A 7 18.51 1.55 -3.46
C LEU A 7 17.14 2.05 -2.91
N PRO A 8 16.89 2.08 -1.58
CA PRO A 8 15.68 2.70 -1.04
C PRO A 8 15.41 4.14 -1.47
N ALA A 9 16.45 4.97 -1.67
CA ALA A 9 16.29 6.36 -2.11
C ALA A 9 15.86 6.51 -3.57
N LEU A 10 16.01 5.46 -4.39
CA LEU A 10 15.77 5.53 -5.84
C LEU A 10 14.32 5.23 -6.26
N GLY A 11 13.48 4.68 -5.37
CA GLY A 11 12.26 3.97 -5.78
C GLY A 11 10.92 4.48 -5.24
N THR A 12 10.84 5.64 -4.59
CA THR A 12 9.61 6.06 -3.89
C THR A 12 8.78 7.14 -4.59
N THR A 13 9.10 7.49 -5.83
CA THR A 13 8.30 8.45 -6.62
C THR A 13 7.54 7.72 -7.71
N PHE A 14 6.21 7.76 -7.66
CA PHE A 14 5.32 7.08 -8.60
C PHE A 14 4.48 8.11 -9.38
N PRO A 15 4.42 8.02 -10.72
CA PRO A 15 3.59 8.92 -11.53
C PRO A 15 2.11 8.51 -11.55
N MET A 16 1.68 7.64 -10.62
CA MET A 16 0.35 7.03 -10.57
C MET A 16 -0.15 6.93 -9.11
N PRO A 17 -1.46 6.82 -8.88
CA PRO A 17 -2.00 6.62 -7.54
C PRO A 17 -1.45 5.36 -6.86
N VAL A 18 -1.24 5.42 -5.54
CA VAL A 18 -0.74 4.29 -4.73
C VAL A 18 -1.68 4.00 -3.56
N PHE A 19 -2.24 2.80 -3.52
CA PHE A 19 -3.08 2.33 -2.43
C PHE A 19 -2.43 1.10 -1.80
N ILE A 20 -2.17 1.15 -0.50
CA ILE A 20 -1.72 -0.01 0.27
C ILE A 20 -2.85 -0.40 1.21
N ILE A 21 -3.33 -1.63 1.08
CA ILE A 21 -4.35 -2.23 1.95
C ILE A 21 -3.66 -3.35 2.71
N GLN A 22 -3.68 -3.28 4.04
CA GLN A 22 -2.88 -4.15 4.88
C GLN A 22 -3.66 -4.60 6.12
N GLY A 23 -3.43 -5.84 6.54
CA GLY A 23 -3.88 -6.35 7.82
C GLY A 23 -3.05 -5.85 8.99
N LYS A 24 -3.70 -5.41 10.07
CA LYS A 24 -3.05 -4.93 11.30
C LYS A 24 -2.28 -6.01 12.03
N GLU A 25 -2.71 -7.26 11.89
CA GLU A 25 -2.13 -8.44 12.51
C GLU A 25 -1.15 -9.18 11.59
N ASP A 26 -0.73 -8.57 10.48
CA ASP A 26 0.31 -9.12 9.61
C ASP A 26 1.69 -9.11 10.33
N LEU A 27 2.28 -10.29 10.49
CA LEU A 27 3.59 -10.49 11.11
C LEU A 27 4.74 -10.73 10.10
N LEU A 28 4.43 -10.90 8.82
CA LEU A 28 5.41 -11.09 7.74
C LEU A 28 5.79 -9.77 7.07
N THR A 29 4.81 -8.86 6.91
CA THR A 29 5.03 -7.50 6.39
C THR A 29 4.57 -6.44 7.38
N MET A 30 5.04 -6.51 8.63
CA MET A 30 4.56 -5.69 9.76
C MET A 30 4.14 -4.24 9.40
N PRO A 31 2.97 -3.77 9.87
CA PRO A 31 2.44 -2.44 9.54
C PRO A 31 3.42 -1.28 9.76
N THR A 32 4.28 -1.38 10.77
CA THR A 32 5.30 -0.37 11.08
C THR A 32 6.31 -0.19 9.94
N VAL A 33 6.75 -1.30 9.33
CA VAL A 33 7.69 -1.30 8.20
C VAL A 33 7.02 -0.75 6.95
N THR A 34 5.81 -1.22 6.65
CA THR A 34 5.03 -0.75 5.49
C THR A 34 4.69 0.73 5.62
N LYS A 35 4.31 1.20 6.81
CA LYS A 35 4.01 2.62 7.04
C LYS A 35 5.23 3.51 6.82
N ALA A 36 6.40 3.09 7.31
CA ALA A 36 7.65 3.83 7.07
C ALA A 36 8.00 3.93 5.57
N TYR A 37 7.73 2.87 4.80
CA TYR A 37 7.86 2.90 3.34
C TYR A 37 6.82 3.83 2.69
N PHE A 38 5.53 3.66 3.04
CA PHE A 38 4.43 4.47 2.52
C PHE A 38 4.63 5.98 2.75
N ASP A 39 5.23 6.35 3.88
CA ASP A 39 5.50 7.75 4.20
C ASP A 39 6.52 8.38 3.26
N ARG A 40 7.47 7.59 2.76
CA ARG A 40 8.46 8.02 1.76
C ARG A 40 7.90 8.09 0.34
N ILE A 41 6.74 7.48 0.08
CA ILE A 41 6.10 7.49 -1.24
C ILE A 41 5.62 8.90 -1.61
N LYS A 42 5.98 9.36 -2.81
CA LYS A 42 5.42 10.51 -3.51
C LYS A 42 4.59 10.00 -4.69
N ALA A 43 3.32 10.37 -4.73
CA ALA A 43 2.37 9.97 -5.78
C ALA A 43 1.28 11.05 -5.91
N PRO A 44 0.59 11.17 -7.08
CA PRO A 44 -0.52 12.09 -7.25
C PRO A 44 -1.64 11.89 -6.21
N THR A 45 -1.90 10.64 -5.86
CA THR A 45 -2.81 10.22 -4.80
C THR A 45 -2.17 9.06 -4.05
N LYS A 46 -2.21 9.05 -2.71
CA LYS A 46 -1.82 7.89 -1.94
C LYS A 46 -2.70 7.63 -0.73
N LYS A 47 -3.00 6.36 -0.44
CA LYS A 47 -3.75 5.97 0.77
C LYS A 47 -3.19 4.68 1.38
N TYR A 48 -3.18 4.67 2.71
CA TYR A 48 -2.85 3.49 3.51
C TYR A 48 -4.07 3.09 4.32
N ILE A 49 -4.53 1.86 4.13
CA ILE A 49 -5.75 1.33 4.70
C ILE A 49 -5.36 0.13 5.56
N LEU A 50 -5.54 0.28 6.86
CA LEU A 50 -5.23 -0.76 7.84
C LEU A 50 -6.52 -1.44 8.29
N LEU A 51 -6.57 -2.77 8.17
CA LEU A 51 -7.73 -3.59 8.48
C LEU A 51 -7.50 -4.30 9.82
N ASP A 52 -8.43 -4.15 10.76
CA ASP A 52 -8.40 -4.93 12.01
C ASP A 52 -8.83 -6.38 11.77
N LYS A 53 -8.27 -7.32 12.54
CA LYS A 53 -8.54 -8.78 12.47
C LYS A 53 -8.14 -9.42 11.14
N VAL A 54 -7.09 -8.89 10.50
CA VAL A 54 -6.59 -9.32 9.20
C VAL A 54 -5.08 -9.52 9.33
N GLY A 55 -4.61 -10.73 9.00
CA GLY A 55 -3.20 -11.10 8.96
C GLY A 55 -2.59 -10.97 7.56
N HIS A 56 -1.54 -11.76 7.30
CA HIS A 56 -0.88 -11.78 6.00
C HIS A 56 -1.69 -12.50 4.92
N ASP A 57 -2.28 -13.64 5.29
CA ASP A 57 -2.89 -14.52 4.31
C ASP A 57 -4.23 -13.97 3.78
N PRO A 58 -4.58 -14.32 2.52
CA PRO A 58 -5.88 -13.95 1.95
C PRO A 58 -7.03 -14.37 2.85
N ASN A 59 -7.98 -13.45 3.07
CA ASN A 59 -9.18 -13.70 3.85
C ASN A 59 -10.35 -12.84 3.33
N PRO A 60 -11.61 -13.19 3.66
CA PRO A 60 -12.77 -12.47 3.14
C PRO A 60 -12.77 -10.97 3.43
N LEU A 61 -12.36 -10.55 4.65
CA LEU A 61 -12.30 -9.14 5.02
C LEU A 61 -11.32 -8.35 4.14
N MET A 62 -10.17 -8.94 3.81
CA MET A 62 -9.20 -8.35 2.90
C MET A 62 -9.77 -8.21 1.49
N VAL A 63 -10.38 -9.27 0.95
CA VAL A 63 -10.95 -9.27 -0.41
C VAL A 63 -12.08 -8.25 -0.53
N ASP A 64 -12.96 -8.18 0.47
CA ASP A 64 -14.05 -7.19 0.50
C ASP A 64 -13.50 -5.77 0.54
N ALA A 65 -12.49 -5.50 1.37
CA ALA A 65 -11.86 -4.19 1.45
C ALA A 65 -11.21 -3.79 0.11
N GLN A 66 -10.48 -4.70 -0.53
CA GLN A 66 -9.89 -4.49 -1.85
C GLN A 66 -10.97 -4.14 -2.89
N PHE A 67 -12.07 -4.89 -2.93
CA PHE A 67 -13.18 -4.64 -3.83
C PHE A 67 -13.85 -3.27 -3.59
N GLN A 68 -14.07 -2.91 -2.33
CA GLN A 68 -14.63 -1.60 -1.99
C GLN A 68 -13.70 -0.45 -2.40
N VAL A 69 -12.40 -0.56 -2.14
CA VAL A 69 -11.41 0.43 -2.56
C VAL A 69 -11.38 0.57 -4.08
N LEU A 70 -11.40 -0.56 -4.80
CA LEU A 70 -11.47 -0.56 -6.26
C LEU A 70 -12.68 0.21 -6.76
N LYS A 71 -13.88 -0.11 -6.28
CA LYS A 71 -15.12 0.51 -6.75
C LYS A 71 -15.28 1.97 -6.38
N THR A 72 -14.90 2.34 -5.15
CA THR A 72 -15.25 3.64 -4.58
C THR A 72 -14.12 4.67 -4.65
N GLN A 73 -12.87 4.23 -4.84
CA GLN A 73 -11.71 5.11 -4.79
C GLN A 73 -10.82 5.02 -6.01
N ILE A 74 -10.69 3.85 -6.65
CA ILE A 74 -9.82 3.67 -7.82
C ILE A 74 -10.59 3.85 -9.11
N ALA A 75 -11.73 3.20 -9.30
CA ALA A 75 -12.52 3.28 -10.53
C ALA A 75 -12.89 4.73 -10.92
N PRO A 76 -13.26 5.64 -9.99
CA PRO A 76 -13.48 7.04 -10.32
C PRO A 76 -12.26 7.76 -10.89
N LEU A 77 -11.03 7.33 -10.54
CA LEU A 77 -9.79 7.95 -11.03
C LEU A 77 -9.39 7.50 -12.44
N VAL A 78 -10.04 6.47 -12.99
CA VAL A 78 -9.69 5.85 -14.29
C VAL A 78 -10.69 6.25 -15.39
N HIS A 79 -11.85 6.81 -15.01
CA HIS A 79 -12.94 7.15 -15.94
C HIS A 79 -13.12 8.66 -16.16
N ASP A 80 -12.16 9.48 -15.70
CA ASP A 80 -11.99 10.89 -16.09
C ASP A 80 -11.01 10.99 -17.28
#